data_AF-A0A239VD60-F1
#
_entry.id   AF-A0A239VD60-F1
#
_cell.length_a   1.000
_cell.length_b   1.000
_cell.length_c   1.000
_cell.angle_alpha   90.00
_cell.angle_beta   90.00
_cell.angle_gamma   90.00
#
_symmetry.space_group_name_H-M   'P 1'
#
loop_
_entity.id
_entity.type
_entity.pdbx_description
1 polymer ?
#
loop_
_entity_poly.entity_id
_entity_poly.type
_entity_poly.pdbx_seq_one_letter_code
_entity_poly.pdbx_strand_id
1 'polypeptide(L)'
;MDSDKTPLHRSRQREHRRAHPHDVYDVMAEGFATEKDTNTGAGSEVEFLRALNLLRETTPIIQPSHPTPTEETPTPPSTIPAIEIYLTPRTPETDPNEPEPHRHNEPEEPEEIDTTPVSAEEMTGIWLTTVTGHTSPVWLDGEPAEPEDLGVPDDISDRLRDWAELWNTQWHPDSGWLPRARITDYEALGQWLGRRVKDVSGAVTVTVQLSHLGRAGITVVQPPETRQPVRVLLMNDYGLNWPIWVADDADFVTEYGVGSFSSEINARIEAWTAQFHQHMNPQTGWQAPHLATHYAETAEDLVLAIAEELGPDYLVELDLWELHLRQPPRRN
;
A
#
# COMPACT_ATOMS: atom_id res chain seq x y z
N MET A 1 37.52 -10.50 64.54
CA MET A 1 36.42 -9.53 64.45
C MET A 1 37.06 -8.16 64.49
N ASP A 2 37.49 -7.69 63.33
CA ASP A 2 38.02 -6.34 63.14
C ASP A 2 37.29 -5.78 61.93
N SER A 3 36.62 -4.65 62.11
CA SER A 3 35.96 -3.87 61.07
C SER A 3 36.69 -2.52 61.03
N ASP A 4 37.40 -2.16 59.94
CA ASP A 4 36.86 -1.54 58.70
C ASP A 4 36.33 -0.12 59.02
N LYS A 5 36.68 1.01 58.38
CA LYS A 5 37.02 1.34 56.99
C LYS A 5 37.62 2.75 56.93
N THR A 6 38.55 3.02 56.00
CA THR A 6 38.56 4.24 55.14
C THR A 6 39.59 4.07 54.00
N PRO A 7 39.59 4.92 52.94
CA PRO A 7 38.74 4.91 51.76
C PRO A 7 39.55 4.69 50.45
N LEU A 8 38.91 4.50 49.30
CA LEU A 8 39.48 4.95 48.02
C LEU A 8 38.48 4.88 46.84
N HIS A 9 38.42 6.01 46.13
CA HIS A 9 38.37 6.17 44.68
C HIS A 9 37.05 6.21 43.86
N ARG A 10 36.94 7.38 43.19
CA ARG A 10 36.75 7.61 41.75
C ARG A 10 35.32 7.80 41.23
N SER A 11 34.96 9.08 41.19
CA SER A 11 34.10 9.69 40.17
C SER A 11 34.64 9.42 38.76
N ARG A 12 33.79 8.92 37.86
CA ARG A 12 34.00 8.91 36.41
C ARG A 12 32.99 9.86 35.77
N GLN A 13 33.47 11.04 35.38
CA GLN A 13 32.86 11.85 34.32
C GLN A 13 33.13 11.15 32.98
N ARG A 14 32.10 10.98 32.15
CA ARG A 14 32.25 10.63 30.73
C ARG A 14 32.18 11.93 29.91
N GLU A 15 33.30 12.26 29.28
CA GLU A 15 33.42 13.31 28.27
C GLU A 15 32.83 12.82 26.94
N HIS A 16 31.97 13.63 26.34
CA HIS A 16 31.56 13.51 24.94
C HIS A 16 32.68 14.05 24.04
N ARG A 17 33.32 13.16 23.28
CA ARG A 17 34.23 13.52 22.19
C ARG A 17 33.42 13.84 20.93
N ARG A 18 33.53 15.10 20.48
CA ARG A 18 33.23 15.54 19.11
C ARG A 18 34.21 14.87 18.13
N ALA A 19 33.71 14.36 17.02
CA ALA A 19 34.52 14.02 15.85
C ALA A 19 34.26 15.08 14.76
N HIS A 20 35.34 15.64 14.21
CA HIS A 20 35.34 16.51 13.04
C HIS A 20 35.30 15.68 11.75
N PRO A 21 34.71 16.22 10.66
CA PRO A 21 34.75 15.60 9.34
C PRO A 21 36.09 15.87 8.67
N HIS A 22 36.65 14.85 8.01
CA HIS A 22 37.76 14.99 7.08
C HIS A 22 37.22 15.03 5.65
N ASP A 23 37.60 16.09 4.93
CA ASP A 23 37.73 16.16 3.49
C ASP A 23 38.50 14.94 2.95
N VAL A 24 38.00 14.32 1.87
CA VAL A 24 38.72 13.90 0.66
C VAL A 24 37.65 13.46 -0.35
N TYR A 25 37.48 14.20 -1.46
CA TYR A 25 37.44 13.68 -2.84
C TYR A 25 37.33 14.87 -3.79
N ASP A 26 38.48 15.24 -4.35
CA ASP A 26 38.64 16.02 -5.56
C ASP A 26 39.45 15.13 -6.53
N VAL A 27 39.39 15.42 -7.84
CA VAL A 27 39.99 14.72 -8.98
C VAL A 27 39.08 13.68 -9.66
N MET A 28 38.34 14.12 -10.68
CA MET A 28 38.54 13.76 -12.11
C MET A 28 37.42 14.39 -12.96
N ALA A 29 37.68 15.60 -13.47
CA ALA A 29 36.89 16.22 -14.53
C ALA A 29 37.78 16.30 -15.78
N GLU A 30 37.65 15.36 -16.71
CA GLU A 30 38.14 15.52 -18.08
C GLU A 30 37.19 14.85 -19.08
N GLY A 31 36.58 15.70 -19.91
CA GLY A 31 36.44 15.51 -21.36
C GLY A 31 35.37 14.54 -21.85
N PHE A 32 34.23 15.07 -22.30
CA PHE A 32 33.66 14.71 -23.61
C PHE A 32 32.79 15.86 -24.11
N ALA A 33 33.32 16.60 -25.08
CA ALA A 33 32.56 17.45 -25.98
C ALA A 33 32.50 16.72 -27.32
N THR A 34 31.30 16.33 -27.76
CA THR A 34 31.00 16.10 -29.17
C THR A 34 29.59 16.57 -29.48
N GLU A 35 29.53 17.47 -30.45
CA GLU A 35 28.37 17.90 -31.22
C GLU A 35 27.39 16.77 -31.54
N LYS A 36 26.09 17.06 -31.45
CA LYS A 36 25.10 16.39 -32.29
C LYS A 36 23.98 17.35 -32.66
N ASP A 37 24.08 17.84 -33.89
CA ASP A 37 22.96 18.33 -34.68
C ASP A 37 21.84 17.28 -34.69
N THR A 38 20.62 17.66 -34.30
CA THR A 38 19.39 17.03 -34.80
C THR A 38 18.26 18.07 -34.85
N ASN A 39 18.24 18.80 -35.96
CA ASN A 39 17.06 19.53 -36.43
C ASN A 39 16.33 18.64 -37.46
N THR A 40 15.50 17.69 -37.01
CA THR A 40 14.45 17.05 -37.83
C THR A 40 13.48 16.33 -36.90
N GLY A 41 12.27 16.87 -36.69
CA GLY A 41 11.29 16.17 -35.83
C GLY A 41 9.99 16.88 -35.45
N ALA A 42 9.72 18.11 -35.90
CA ALA A 42 8.47 18.82 -35.55
C ALA A 42 7.19 18.23 -36.20
N GLY A 43 7.26 17.05 -36.81
CA GLY A 43 6.15 16.38 -37.48
C GLY A 43 5.41 15.33 -36.65
N SER A 44 6.07 14.66 -35.69
CA SER A 44 5.43 13.56 -34.94
C SER A 44 4.65 14.04 -33.71
N GLU A 45 5.11 15.10 -33.06
CA GLU A 45 4.48 15.66 -31.85
C GLU A 45 3.08 16.21 -32.14
N VAL A 46 2.87 16.80 -33.33
CA VAL A 46 1.56 17.33 -33.74
C VAL A 46 0.58 16.21 -34.12
N GLU A 47 1.05 15.08 -34.66
CA GLU A 47 0.17 13.92 -34.90
C GLU A 47 -0.16 13.16 -33.60
N PHE A 48 0.78 13.08 -32.65
CA PHE A 48 0.58 12.48 -31.34
C PHE A 48 -0.46 13.23 -30.50
N LEU A 49 -0.34 14.56 -30.41
CA LEU A 49 -1.33 15.41 -29.72
C LEU A 49 -2.72 15.35 -30.39
N ARG A 50 -2.78 15.09 -31.71
CA ARG A 50 -4.03 14.93 -32.44
C ARG A 50 -4.71 13.59 -32.16
N ALA A 51 -3.94 12.51 -32.00
CA ALA A 51 -4.46 11.19 -31.63
C ALA A 51 -5.04 11.18 -30.20
N LEU A 52 -4.34 11.82 -29.24
CA LEU A 52 -4.84 11.96 -27.87
C LEU A 52 -6.11 12.81 -27.79
N ASN A 53 -6.22 13.87 -28.60
CA ASN A 53 -7.42 14.72 -28.61
C ASN A 53 -8.64 14.01 -29.24
N LEU A 54 -8.41 13.15 -30.25
CA LEU A 54 -9.47 12.31 -30.85
C LEU A 54 -10.02 11.25 -29.89
N LEU A 55 -9.21 10.75 -28.95
CA LEU A 55 -9.66 9.84 -27.90
C LEU A 55 -10.47 10.54 -26.80
N ARG A 56 -10.23 11.83 -26.53
CA ARG A 56 -11.00 12.61 -25.57
C ARG A 56 -12.39 13.01 -26.07
N GLU A 57 -12.57 13.19 -27.38
CA GLU A 57 -13.84 13.64 -27.96
C GLU A 57 -14.90 12.53 -28.16
N THR A 58 -14.54 11.26 -27.98
CA THR A 58 -15.45 10.12 -28.22
C THR A 58 -16.13 9.54 -26.98
N THR A 59 -15.86 10.08 -25.79
CA THR A 59 -16.55 9.65 -24.56
C THR A 59 -17.83 10.47 -24.36
N PRO A 60 -19.04 9.90 -24.55
CA PRO A 60 -20.27 10.62 -24.27
C PRO A 60 -20.35 10.92 -22.76
N ILE A 61 -20.50 12.20 -22.42
CA ILE A 61 -20.83 12.66 -21.08
C ILE A 61 -22.21 12.09 -20.73
N ILE A 62 -22.24 11.01 -19.95
CA ILE A 62 -23.47 10.48 -19.35
C ILE A 62 -23.89 11.49 -18.28
N GLN A 63 -24.86 12.34 -18.60
CA GLN A 63 -25.51 13.16 -17.59
C GLN A 63 -26.24 12.23 -16.60
N PRO A 64 -25.98 12.33 -15.28
CA PRO A 64 -26.72 11.56 -14.29
C PRO A 64 -28.18 12.02 -14.33
N SER A 65 -29.06 11.12 -14.77
CA SER A 65 -30.50 11.31 -14.71
C SER A 65 -30.92 11.23 -13.25
N HIS A 66 -31.35 12.35 -12.66
CA HIS A 66 -31.91 12.37 -11.31
C HIS A 66 -33.14 11.46 -11.23
N PRO A 67 -33.17 10.44 -10.35
CA PRO A 67 -34.38 9.68 -10.11
C PRO A 67 -35.41 10.55 -9.39
N THR A 68 -36.65 10.53 -9.89
CA THR A 68 -37.81 11.14 -9.24
C THR A 68 -38.11 10.38 -7.95
N PRO A 69 -38.31 11.05 -6.79
CA PRO A 69 -38.59 10.36 -5.54
C PRO A 69 -39.98 9.71 -5.62
N THR A 70 -40.01 8.38 -5.51
CA THR A 70 -41.25 7.62 -5.35
C THR A 70 -41.50 7.47 -3.86
N GLU A 71 -42.66 7.95 -3.42
CA GLU A 71 -43.15 7.96 -2.04
C GLU A 71 -43.52 6.52 -1.63
N GLU A 72 -42.56 5.76 -1.09
CA GLU A 72 -42.82 4.43 -0.51
C GLU A 72 -43.22 4.54 0.97
N THR A 73 -44.33 3.89 1.29
CA THR A 73 -44.92 3.82 2.63
C THR A 73 -44.12 2.85 3.51
N PRO A 74 -43.83 3.16 4.79
CA PRO A 74 -42.99 2.31 5.63
C PRO A 74 -43.70 1.01 6.04
N THR A 75 -43.08 -0.13 5.73
CA THR A 75 -43.46 -1.45 6.22
C THR A 75 -43.00 -1.63 7.67
N PRO A 76 -43.82 -2.21 8.58
CA PRO A 76 -43.42 -2.43 9.97
C PRO A 76 -42.32 -3.52 10.09
N PRO A 77 -41.48 -3.46 11.14
CA PRO A 77 -40.33 -4.35 11.29
C PRO A 77 -40.75 -5.80 11.60
N SER A 78 -40.19 -6.74 10.83
CA SER A 78 -40.26 -8.18 11.08
C SER A 78 -39.61 -8.55 12.41
N THR A 79 -40.33 -9.34 13.20
CA THR A 79 -39.83 -9.93 14.45
C THR A 79 -38.85 -11.05 14.14
N ILE A 80 -37.61 -10.94 14.63
CA ILE A 80 -36.58 -11.98 14.53
C ILE A 80 -36.93 -13.13 15.49
N PRO A 81 -37.02 -14.39 15.06
CA PRO A 81 -37.22 -15.51 15.97
C PRO A 81 -35.94 -15.81 16.76
N ALA A 82 -36.11 -16.12 18.04
CA ALA A 82 -35.05 -16.49 18.95
C ALA A 82 -34.33 -17.78 18.49
N ILE A 83 -33.01 -17.74 18.47
CA ILE A 83 -32.14 -18.90 18.18
C ILE A 83 -31.99 -19.69 19.49
N GLU A 84 -32.65 -20.85 19.59
CA GLU A 84 -32.35 -21.85 20.62
C GLU A 84 -31.16 -22.71 20.20
N ILE A 85 -30.05 -22.60 20.93
CA ILE A 85 -28.85 -23.42 20.74
C ILE A 85 -29.04 -24.72 21.53
N TYR A 86 -29.32 -25.83 20.83
CA TYR A 86 -29.31 -27.17 21.42
C TYR A 86 -27.89 -27.77 21.33
N LEU A 87 -27.23 -27.93 22.47
CA LEU A 87 -26.00 -28.70 22.61
C LEU A 87 -26.36 -30.16 22.91
N THR A 88 -26.34 -31.02 21.90
CA THR A 88 -26.34 -32.48 22.11
C THR A 88 -24.93 -33.05 21.99
N PRO A 89 -24.46 -33.87 22.94
CA PRO A 89 -23.17 -34.54 22.85
C PRO A 89 -23.16 -35.58 21.73
N ARG A 90 -22.26 -35.43 20.74
CA ARG A 90 -22.02 -36.43 19.69
C ARG A 90 -21.22 -37.60 20.25
N THR A 91 -21.73 -38.81 20.06
CA THR A 91 -20.98 -40.07 20.22
C THR A 91 -20.42 -40.44 18.84
N PRO A 92 -19.17 -40.93 18.71
CA PRO A 92 -18.60 -41.28 17.42
C PRO A 92 -19.22 -42.58 16.90
N GLU A 93 -20.16 -42.46 15.97
CA GLU A 93 -20.56 -43.57 15.10
C GLU A 93 -19.65 -43.54 13.85
N THR A 94 -18.96 -44.66 13.63
CA THR A 94 -18.09 -44.87 12.46
C THR A 94 -19.00 -45.06 11.24
N ASP A 95 -18.94 -44.12 10.29
CA ASP A 95 -19.74 -44.17 9.05
C ASP A 95 -19.14 -45.20 8.08
N PRO A 96 -19.84 -46.30 7.74
CA PRO A 96 -19.36 -47.30 6.80
C PRO A 96 -19.32 -46.83 5.34
N ASN A 97 -19.69 -45.57 5.04
CA ASN A 97 -19.50 -44.92 3.74
C ASN A 97 -18.33 -43.91 3.74
N GLU A 98 -17.33 -44.10 4.60
CA GLU A 98 -16.13 -43.26 4.58
C GLU A 98 -15.45 -43.39 3.18
N PRO A 99 -15.36 -42.29 2.41
CA PRO A 99 -14.78 -42.33 1.07
C PRO A 99 -13.35 -42.85 1.12
N GLU A 100 -12.96 -43.70 0.15
CA GLU A 100 -11.62 -44.27 0.11
C GLU A 100 -10.56 -43.18 0.33
N PRO A 101 -9.53 -43.44 1.16
CA PRO A 101 -8.51 -42.46 1.50
C PRO A 101 -7.96 -41.88 0.21
N HIS A 102 -8.16 -40.56 0.04
CA HIS A 102 -7.70 -39.80 -1.12
C HIS A 102 -6.28 -40.27 -1.46
N ARG A 103 -6.14 -40.92 -2.62
CA ARG A 103 -4.82 -41.23 -3.17
C ARG A 103 -4.05 -39.92 -3.14
N HIS A 104 -2.96 -39.90 -2.39
CA HIS A 104 -2.03 -38.77 -2.39
C HIS A 104 -1.66 -38.53 -3.86
N ASN A 105 -2.19 -37.46 -4.44
CA ASN A 105 -1.69 -36.96 -5.71
C ASN A 105 -0.18 -36.79 -5.51
N GLU A 106 0.60 -37.39 -6.40
CA GLU A 106 2.04 -37.15 -6.41
C GLU A 106 2.23 -35.63 -6.44
N PRO A 107 3.10 -35.08 -5.57
CA PRO A 107 3.31 -33.64 -5.55
C PRO A 107 3.73 -33.21 -6.95
N GLU A 108 2.92 -32.36 -7.57
CA GLU A 108 3.27 -31.76 -8.86
C GLU A 108 4.65 -31.09 -8.68
N GLU A 109 5.57 -31.39 -9.60
CA GLU A 109 6.89 -30.75 -9.57
C GLU A 109 6.67 -29.23 -9.63
N PRO A 110 7.32 -28.44 -8.75
CA PRO A 110 7.11 -27.00 -8.74
C PRO A 110 7.49 -26.43 -10.10
N GLU A 111 6.56 -25.70 -10.72
CA GLU A 111 6.83 -25.02 -11.99
C GLU A 111 8.05 -24.11 -11.83
N GLU A 112 9.00 -24.21 -12.78
CA GLU A 112 10.19 -23.37 -12.79
C GLU A 112 9.77 -21.90 -13.03
N ILE A 113 10.11 -21.02 -12.08
CA ILE A 113 9.75 -19.60 -12.13
C ILE A 113 10.55 -18.92 -13.24
N ASP A 114 9.86 -18.42 -14.27
CA ASP A 114 10.48 -17.68 -15.38
C ASP A 114 10.93 -16.29 -14.93
N THR A 115 12.22 -16.17 -14.65
CA THR A 115 12.88 -14.92 -14.24
C THR A 115 13.55 -14.20 -15.41
N THR A 116 13.25 -14.58 -16.66
CA THR A 116 13.87 -13.93 -17.82
C THR A 116 13.44 -12.46 -17.92
N PRO A 117 14.33 -11.52 -18.28
CA PRO A 117 13.95 -10.13 -18.51
C PRO A 117 12.99 -9.99 -19.70
N VAL A 118 12.06 -9.04 -19.61
CA VAL A 118 11.19 -8.64 -20.74
C VAL A 118 11.93 -7.63 -21.61
N SER A 119 11.95 -7.86 -22.92
CA SER A 119 12.55 -6.92 -23.85
C SER A 119 11.61 -5.74 -24.14
N ALA A 120 12.16 -4.57 -24.47
CA ALA A 120 11.36 -3.38 -24.81
C ALA A 120 10.39 -3.64 -25.98
N GLU A 121 10.80 -4.46 -26.96
CA GLU A 121 9.98 -4.83 -28.13
C GLU A 121 8.70 -5.61 -27.77
N GLU A 122 8.67 -6.26 -26.61
CA GLU A 122 7.50 -7.00 -26.11
C GLU A 122 6.54 -6.12 -25.29
N MET A 123 6.99 -4.94 -24.86
CA MET A 123 6.20 -4.05 -24.02
C MET A 123 5.18 -3.31 -24.88
N THR A 124 3.93 -3.77 -24.87
CA THR A 124 2.81 -3.13 -25.57
C THR A 124 1.86 -2.45 -24.59
N GLY A 125 1.35 -1.26 -24.93
CA GLY A 125 0.55 -0.42 -24.04
C GLY A 125 1.41 0.36 -23.04
N ILE A 126 0.84 0.65 -21.87
CA ILE A 126 1.54 1.35 -20.78
C ILE A 126 2.16 0.31 -19.85
N TRP A 127 3.44 0.48 -19.55
CA TRP A 127 4.18 -0.36 -18.62
C TRP A 127 4.72 0.49 -17.48
N LEU A 128 4.50 0.04 -16.25
CA LEU A 128 5.15 0.55 -15.05
C LEU A 128 6.20 -0.48 -14.64
N THR A 129 7.47 -0.11 -14.73
CA THR A 129 8.56 -1.06 -14.56
C THR A 129 9.65 -0.53 -13.65
N THR A 130 10.29 -1.45 -12.93
CA THR A 130 11.45 -1.16 -12.09
C THR A 130 12.77 -1.44 -12.79
N VAL A 131 12.82 -1.35 -14.13
CA VAL A 131 14.10 -1.43 -14.86
C VAL A 131 15.01 -0.28 -14.42
N THR A 132 16.20 -0.63 -13.92
CA THR A 132 17.19 0.33 -13.43
C THR A 132 17.80 1.16 -14.57
N GLY A 133 18.24 2.38 -14.27
CA GLY A 133 18.95 3.24 -15.23
C GLY A 133 18.05 4.23 -15.98
N HIS A 134 16.77 4.26 -15.64
CA HIS A 134 15.80 5.24 -16.13
C HIS A 134 15.25 6.07 -14.98
N THR A 135 15.01 7.35 -15.23
CA THR A 135 14.42 8.28 -14.25
C THR A 135 12.92 8.05 -14.11
N SER A 136 12.23 7.81 -15.22
CA SER A 136 10.81 7.46 -15.23
C SER A 136 10.65 5.93 -15.20
N PRO A 137 9.72 5.40 -14.37
CA PRO A 137 9.34 3.99 -14.42
C PRO A 137 8.32 3.69 -15.53
N VAL A 138 7.90 4.70 -16.31
CA VAL A 138 6.82 4.58 -17.28
C VAL A 138 7.37 4.32 -18.67
N TRP A 139 6.80 3.34 -19.35
CA TRP A 139 7.09 3.00 -20.74
C TRP A 139 5.79 2.95 -21.53
N LEU A 140 5.84 3.41 -22.77
CA LEU A 140 4.74 3.37 -23.72
C LEU A 140 5.22 2.68 -25.00
N ASP A 141 4.64 1.52 -25.29
CA ASP A 141 4.97 0.72 -26.49
C ASP A 141 6.48 0.48 -26.68
N GLY A 142 7.18 0.19 -25.58
CA GLY A 142 8.61 -0.13 -25.59
C GLY A 142 9.55 1.08 -25.52
N GLU A 143 9.02 2.29 -25.46
CA GLU A 143 9.82 3.52 -25.30
C GLU A 143 9.60 4.13 -23.91
N PRO A 144 10.66 4.63 -23.23
CA PRO A 144 10.49 5.40 -21.99
C PRO A 144 9.61 6.64 -22.23
N ALA A 145 8.69 6.91 -21.30
CA ALA A 145 7.79 8.06 -21.34
C ALA A 145 7.78 8.77 -19.97
N GLU A 146 7.40 10.05 -19.93
CA GLU A 146 7.16 10.74 -18.66
C GLU A 146 5.71 10.49 -18.20
N PRO A 147 5.45 10.39 -16.88
CA PRO A 147 4.10 10.22 -16.35
C PRO A 147 3.08 11.27 -16.86
N GLU A 148 3.51 12.52 -17.06
CA GLU A 148 2.67 13.62 -17.51
C GLU A 148 2.20 13.43 -18.96
N ASP A 149 2.99 12.75 -19.80
CA ASP A 149 2.62 12.45 -21.19
C ASP A 149 1.38 11.54 -21.26
N LEU A 150 1.11 10.78 -20.20
CA LEU A 150 -0.07 9.94 -20.05
C LEU A 150 -1.29 10.71 -19.52
N GLY A 151 -1.14 11.98 -19.13
CA GLY A 151 -2.20 12.77 -18.49
C GLY A 151 -2.52 12.31 -17.07
N VAL A 152 -1.55 11.70 -16.40
CA VAL A 152 -1.64 11.27 -15.00
C VAL A 152 -1.58 12.51 -14.08
N PRO A 153 -2.40 12.60 -13.01
CA PRO A 153 -2.33 13.69 -12.04
C PRO A 153 -0.94 13.87 -11.42
N ASP A 154 -0.57 15.12 -11.11
CA ASP A 154 0.77 15.48 -10.59
C ASP A 154 1.16 14.66 -9.35
N ASP A 155 0.22 14.42 -8.43
CA ASP A 155 0.47 13.63 -7.21
C ASP A 155 0.79 12.16 -7.50
N ILE A 156 0.21 11.57 -8.54
CA ILE A 156 0.53 10.21 -8.97
C ILE A 156 1.85 10.19 -9.76
N SER A 157 2.12 11.22 -10.55
CA SER A 157 3.38 11.40 -11.28
C SER A 157 4.58 11.49 -10.33
N ASP A 158 4.44 12.28 -9.25
CA ASP A 158 5.46 12.39 -8.20
C ASP A 158 5.69 11.04 -7.51
N ARG A 159 4.63 10.31 -7.15
CA ARG A 159 4.76 8.98 -6.54
C ARG A 159 5.40 7.93 -7.48
N LEU A 160 5.16 8.01 -8.78
CA LEU A 160 5.85 7.16 -9.77
C LEU A 160 7.36 7.42 -9.74
N ARG A 161 7.77 8.68 -9.70
CA ARG A 161 9.19 9.05 -9.61
C ARG A 161 9.81 8.62 -8.30
N ASP A 162 9.13 8.85 -7.18
CA ASP A 162 9.58 8.40 -5.86
C ASP A 162 9.76 6.89 -5.84
N TRP A 163 8.82 6.13 -6.42
CA TRP A 163 8.92 4.68 -6.54
C TRP A 163 10.16 4.25 -7.34
N ALA A 164 10.42 4.90 -8.48
CA ALA A 164 11.60 4.63 -9.30
C ALA A 164 12.92 5.03 -8.61
N GLU A 165 12.97 6.19 -7.95
CA GLU A 165 14.13 6.66 -7.20
C GLU A 165 14.43 5.71 -6.05
N LEU A 166 13.42 5.36 -5.26
CA LEU A 166 13.57 4.44 -4.16
C LEU A 166 14.04 3.06 -4.65
N TRP A 167 13.53 2.56 -5.78
CA TRP A 167 14.03 1.34 -6.40
C TRP A 167 15.52 1.46 -6.77
N ASN A 168 15.88 2.50 -7.53
CA ASN A 168 17.25 2.72 -7.99
C ASN A 168 18.26 2.93 -6.85
N THR A 169 17.82 3.49 -5.72
CA THR A 169 18.69 3.76 -4.56
C THR A 169 18.79 2.59 -3.59
N GLN A 170 17.78 1.71 -3.54
CA GLN A 170 17.72 0.62 -2.56
C GLN A 170 17.89 -0.78 -3.14
N TRP A 171 17.79 -0.95 -4.46
CA TRP A 171 18.08 -2.21 -5.14
C TRP A 171 19.50 -2.23 -5.70
N HIS A 172 20.22 -3.32 -5.46
CA HIS A 172 21.50 -3.60 -6.10
C HIS A 172 21.41 -4.90 -6.91
N PRO A 173 21.80 -4.94 -8.20
CA PRO A 173 21.70 -6.14 -9.03
C PRO A 173 22.36 -7.39 -8.42
N ASP A 174 23.57 -7.22 -7.85
CA ASP A 174 24.32 -8.35 -7.29
C ASP A 174 23.95 -8.71 -5.84
N SER A 175 23.43 -7.75 -5.07
CA SER A 175 23.19 -7.91 -3.62
C SER A 175 21.70 -7.96 -3.27
N GLY A 176 20.83 -7.75 -4.25
CA GLY A 176 19.40 -7.61 -4.07
C GLY A 176 19.03 -6.35 -3.29
N TRP A 177 17.96 -6.47 -2.52
CA TRP A 177 17.36 -5.37 -1.78
C TRP A 177 18.19 -4.99 -0.55
N LEU A 178 18.46 -3.70 -0.36
CA LEU A 178 19.19 -3.22 0.82
C LEU A 178 18.34 -3.39 2.09
N PRO A 179 18.94 -3.65 3.28
CA PRO A 179 18.20 -4.09 4.48
C PRO A 179 17.20 -3.11 5.08
N ARG A 180 17.07 -1.89 4.55
CA ARG A 180 16.32 -0.79 5.17
C ARG A 180 14.85 -0.73 4.78
N ALA A 181 14.44 -1.40 3.71
CA ALA A 181 13.02 -1.49 3.37
C ALA A 181 12.61 -2.93 3.06
N ARG A 182 11.32 -3.24 3.16
CA ARG A 182 10.81 -4.56 2.78
C ARG A 182 10.42 -4.50 1.31
N ILE A 183 10.93 -5.44 0.51
CA ILE A 183 10.64 -5.51 -0.93
C ILE A 183 9.13 -5.56 -1.20
N THR A 184 8.36 -6.19 -0.31
CA THR A 184 6.90 -6.27 -0.38
C THR A 184 6.21 -4.90 -0.38
N ASP A 185 6.77 -3.90 0.31
CA ASP A 185 6.20 -2.54 0.33
C ASP A 185 6.34 -1.90 -1.06
N TYR A 186 7.44 -2.16 -1.75
CA TYR A 186 7.71 -1.64 -3.09
C TYR A 186 6.84 -2.28 -4.16
N GLU A 187 6.65 -3.58 -4.04
CA GLU A 187 5.76 -4.32 -4.92
C GLU A 187 4.32 -3.83 -4.75
N ALA A 188 3.88 -3.68 -3.50
CA ALA A 188 2.58 -3.10 -3.16
C ALA A 188 2.40 -1.69 -3.74
N LEU A 189 3.43 -0.81 -3.63
CA LEU A 189 3.41 0.53 -4.21
C LEU A 189 3.24 0.49 -5.73
N GLY A 190 4.05 -0.31 -6.42
CA GLY A 190 4.01 -0.44 -7.88
C GLY A 190 2.65 -0.92 -8.39
N GLN A 191 2.05 -1.87 -7.69
CA GLN A 191 0.72 -2.39 -8.02
C GLN A 191 -0.38 -1.35 -7.81
N TRP A 192 -0.32 -0.58 -6.72
CA TRP A 192 -1.25 0.53 -6.50
C TRP A 192 -1.10 1.62 -7.55
N LEU A 193 0.13 2.03 -7.86
CA LEU A 193 0.41 2.98 -8.94
C LEU A 193 -0.13 2.46 -10.28
N GLY A 194 0.02 1.17 -10.55
CA GLY A 194 -0.58 0.50 -11.70
C GLY A 194 -2.09 0.71 -11.79
N ARG A 195 -2.82 0.55 -10.68
CA ARG A 195 -4.26 0.82 -10.61
C ARG A 195 -4.59 2.29 -10.85
N ARG A 196 -3.86 3.23 -10.25
CA ARG A 196 -4.08 4.67 -10.43
C ARG A 196 -3.85 5.09 -11.89
N VAL A 197 -2.78 4.60 -12.52
CA VAL A 197 -2.49 4.82 -13.95
C VAL A 197 -3.55 4.16 -14.84
N LYS A 198 -4.07 2.99 -14.46
CA LYS A 198 -5.16 2.33 -15.17
C LYS A 198 -6.47 3.13 -15.11
N ASP A 199 -6.77 3.77 -13.99
CA ASP A 199 -7.97 4.59 -13.83
C ASP A 199 -8.01 5.77 -14.81
N VAL A 200 -6.85 6.36 -15.11
CA VAL A 200 -6.75 7.54 -15.99
C VAL A 200 -6.53 7.20 -17.46
N SER A 201 -5.91 6.06 -17.76
CA SER A 201 -5.60 5.61 -19.12
C SER A 201 -6.77 4.95 -19.85
N GLY A 202 -7.86 4.65 -19.14
CA GLY A 202 -9.10 4.15 -19.72
C GLY A 202 -8.92 2.78 -20.41
N ALA A 203 -9.13 2.74 -21.72
CA ALA A 203 -9.09 1.49 -22.49
C ALA A 203 -7.66 0.94 -22.71
N VAL A 204 -6.62 1.74 -22.49
CA VAL A 204 -5.23 1.31 -22.72
C VAL A 204 -4.83 0.25 -21.69
N THR A 205 -4.16 -0.81 -22.13
CA THR A 205 -3.62 -1.84 -21.23
C THR A 205 -2.52 -1.24 -20.37
N VAL A 206 -2.59 -1.47 -19.06
CA VAL A 206 -1.53 -1.11 -18.11
C VAL A 206 -0.96 -2.39 -17.52
N THR A 207 0.36 -2.51 -17.56
CA THR A 207 1.10 -3.65 -17.05
C THR A 207 2.09 -3.16 -15.99
N VAL A 208 2.13 -3.82 -14.83
CA VAL A 208 3.18 -3.62 -13.82
C VAL A 208 4.21 -4.74 -14.00
N GLN A 209 5.48 -4.37 -14.07
CA GLN A 209 6.59 -5.30 -14.17
C GLN A 209 7.58 -5.06 -13.02
N LEU A 210 7.69 -6.03 -12.13
CA LEU A 210 8.70 -6.05 -11.08
C LEU A 210 9.97 -6.71 -11.63
N SER A 211 10.93 -5.91 -12.09
CA SER A 211 12.07 -6.39 -12.89
C SER A 211 12.93 -7.46 -12.19
N HIS A 212 12.97 -7.46 -10.86
CA HIS A 212 13.70 -8.47 -10.08
C HIS A 212 13.07 -9.88 -10.14
N LEU A 213 11.81 -9.99 -10.57
CA LEU A 213 11.11 -11.25 -10.78
C LEU A 213 11.08 -11.66 -12.27
N GLY A 214 11.65 -10.85 -13.17
CA GLY A 214 11.59 -11.10 -14.61
C GLY A 214 10.16 -11.22 -15.13
N ARG A 215 9.88 -12.22 -15.97
CA ARG A 215 8.54 -12.49 -16.52
C ARG A 215 7.52 -12.92 -15.45
N ALA A 216 7.95 -13.58 -14.39
CA ALA A 216 7.07 -13.95 -13.28
C ALA A 216 6.52 -12.72 -12.53
N GLY A 217 7.18 -11.55 -12.65
CA GLY A 217 6.74 -10.30 -12.06
C GLY A 217 5.77 -9.46 -12.91
N ILE A 218 5.28 -9.99 -14.04
CA ILE A 218 4.37 -9.27 -14.92
C ILE A 218 2.94 -9.42 -14.40
N THR A 219 2.30 -8.29 -14.12
CA THR A 219 0.88 -8.22 -13.74
C THR A 219 0.13 -7.28 -14.66
N VAL A 220 -0.90 -7.77 -15.34
CA VAL A 220 -1.82 -6.91 -16.11
C VAL A 220 -2.86 -6.31 -15.15
N VAL A 221 -2.91 -4.99 -15.10
CA VAL A 221 -3.83 -4.27 -14.22
C VAL A 221 -5.24 -4.31 -14.82
N GLN A 222 -6.16 -4.93 -14.07
CA GLN A 222 -7.55 -5.06 -14.48
C GLN A 222 -8.25 -3.68 -14.55
N PRO A 223 -9.22 -3.49 -15.46
CA PRO A 223 -9.97 -2.25 -15.54
C PRO A 223 -10.87 -2.04 -14.29
N PRO A 224 -11.13 -0.78 -13.88
CA PRO A 224 -11.78 -0.46 -12.60
C PRO A 224 -13.09 -1.21 -12.37
N GLU A 225 -13.92 -1.33 -13.41
CA GLU A 225 -15.24 -1.98 -13.38
C GLU A 225 -15.21 -3.49 -13.08
N THR A 226 -14.04 -4.13 -13.15
CA THR A 226 -13.88 -5.57 -12.89
C THR A 226 -13.17 -5.87 -11.57
N ARG A 227 -12.60 -4.86 -10.91
CA ARG A 227 -11.86 -5.06 -9.65
C ARG A 227 -12.84 -5.24 -8.50
N GLN A 228 -12.55 -6.22 -7.64
CA GLN A 228 -13.20 -6.29 -6.34
C GLN A 228 -12.58 -5.24 -5.41
N PRO A 229 -13.39 -4.53 -4.61
CA PRO A 229 -12.85 -3.61 -3.61
C PRO A 229 -11.93 -4.33 -2.61
N VAL A 230 -10.78 -3.73 -2.33
CA VAL A 230 -9.85 -4.19 -1.29
C VAL A 230 -10.33 -3.64 0.05
N ARG A 231 -10.59 -4.53 1.01
CA ARG A 231 -11.02 -4.12 2.35
C ARG A 231 -9.81 -3.78 3.21
N VAL A 232 -9.82 -2.57 3.74
CA VAL A 232 -8.82 -2.03 4.66
C VAL A 232 -9.52 -1.70 5.96
N LEU A 233 -9.03 -2.24 7.06
CA LEU A 233 -9.60 -2.02 8.38
C LEU A 233 -8.67 -1.13 9.20
N LEU A 234 -9.17 0.02 9.65
CA LEU A 234 -8.53 0.87 10.64
C LEU A 234 -8.97 0.39 12.03
N MET A 235 -8.05 -0.20 12.79
CA MET A 235 -8.31 -0.79 14.10
C MET A 235 -7.03 -0.84 14.93
N ASN A 236 -7.07 -0.31 16.15
CA ASN A 236 -5.94 -0.44 17.09
C ASN A 236 -5.90 -1.82 17.73
N ASP A 237 -4.68 -2.31 18.00
CA ASP A 237 -4.44 -3.51 18.81
C ASP A 237 -3.23 -3.29 19.72
N TYR A 238 -3.17 -4.04 20.82
CA TYR A 238 -2.14 -3.84 21.82
C TYR A 238 -0.76 -4.21 21.32
N GLY A 239 0.16 -3.26 21.42
CA GLY A 239 1.57 -3.47 21.10
C GLY A 239 1.87 -3.33 19.60
N LEU A 240 0.88 -2.96 18.80
CA LEU A 240 1.08 -2.60 17.40
C LEU A 240 1.05 -1.08 17.25
N ASN A 241 2.09 -0.53 16.64
CA ASN A 241 2.15 0.91 16.36
C ASN A 241 1.41 1.28 15.06
N TRP A 242 1.03 0.27 14.28
CA TRP A 242 0.37 0.44 13.00
C TRP A 242 -1.01 -0.22 13.01
N PRO A 243 -2.10 0.57 12.98
CA PRO A 243 -3.45 0.07 13.16
C PRO A 243 -4.18 -0.17 11.82
N ILE A 244 -3.44 -0.48 10.75
CA ILE A 244 -4.01 -0.76 9.44
C ILE A 244 -3.92 -2.25 9.18
N TRP A 245 -5.08 -2.84 8.89
CA TRP A 245 -5.24 -4.25 8.61
C TRP A 245 -5.82 -4.41 7.21
N VAL A 246 -5.47 -5.51 6.57
CA VAL A 246 -6.00 -5.88 5.26
C VAL A 246 -6.61 -7.25 5.38
N ALA A 247 -7.69 -7.49 4.63
CA ALA A 247 -8.22 -8.84 4.50
C ALA A 247 -7.13 -9.78 3.95
N ASP A 248 -7.16 -11.05 4.38
CA ASP A 248 -6.10 -12.07 4.21
C ASP A 248 -5.62 -12.31 2.76
N ASP A 249 -6.29 -11.73 1.75
CA ASP A 249 -6.00 -11.93 0.33
C ASP A 249 -5.59 -10.64 -0.41
N ALA A 250 -5.30 -9.54 0.30
CA ALA A 250 -4.97 -8.26 -0.32
C ALA A 250 -3.53 -7.83 -0.05
N ASP A 251 -2.68 -8.07 -1.06
CA ASP A 251 -1.22 -7.86 -1.01
C ASP A 251 -0.77 -6.40 -1.13
N PHE A 252 -1.69 -5.44 -1.11
CA PHE A 252 -1.39 -4.07 -1.54
C PHE A 252 -1.22 -3.07 -0.39
N VAL A 253 -1.62 -3.39 0.84
CA VAL A 253 -1.48 -2.48 1.98
C VAL A 253 -0.62 -3.19 3.02
N THR A 254 0.50 -2.59 3.41
CA THR A 254 1.46 -3.19 4.33
C THR A 254 1.43 -2.49 5.68
N GLU A 255 2.25 -2.98 6.63
CA GLU A 255 2.54 -2.33 7.92
C GLU A 255 3.07 -0.89 7.75
N TYR A 256 3.45 -0.50 6.52
CA TYR A 256 3.90 0.84 6.19
C TYR A 256 2.94 1.56 5.23
N GLY A 257 1.76 1.02 4.94
CA GLY A 257 0.74 1.58 4.04
C GLY A 257 0.72 0.90 2.66
N VAL A 258 0.01 1.47 1.70
CA VAL A 258 0.14 1.04 0.29
C VAL A 258 1.45 1.57 -0.26
N GLY A 259 2.55 0.87 0.03
CA GLY A 259 3.89 1.37 -0.24
C GLY A 259 4.37 2.50 0.67
N SER A 260 3.51 3.48 0.96
CA SER A 260 3.54 4.45 2.07
C SER A 260 2.36 5.40 1.88
N PHE A 261 1.53 5.65 2.90
CA PHE A 261 0.64 6.82 2.80
C PHE A 261 1.48 8.10 2.71
N SER A 262 0.83 9.23 2.40
CA SER A 262 1.44 10.53 2.57
C SER A 262 2.00 10.69 3.98
N SER A 263 3.09 11.44 4.12
CA SER A 263 3.73 11.68 5.42
C SER A 263 2.76 12.32 6.42
N GLU A 264 1.79 13.10 5.94
CA GLU A 264 0.72 13.67 6.74
C GLU A 264 -0.22 12.58 7.30
N ILE A 265 -0.74 11.68 6.45
CA ILE A 265 -1.63 10.60 6.91
C ILE A 265 -0.90 9.65 7.85
N ASN A 266 0.35 9.27 7.52
CA ASN A 266 1.19 8.46 8.40
C ASN A 266 1.31 9.10 9.80
N ALA A 267 1.64 10.40 9.87
CA ALA A 267 1.77 11.11 11.14
C ALA A 267 0.45 11.17 11.92
N ARG A 268 -0.69 11.33 11.23
CA ARG A 268 -2.02 11.32 11.86
C ARG A 268 -2.38 9.94 12.41
N ILE A 269 -2.11 8.87 11.66
CA ILE A 269 -2.31 7.48 12.11
C ILE A 269 -1.46 7.19 13.35
N GLU A 270 -0.17 7.53 13.32
CA GLU A 270 0.74 7.35 14.46
C GLU A 270 0.26 8.12 15.70
N ALA A 271 -0.19 9.37 15.54
CA ALA A 271 -0.71 10.18 16.63
C ALA A 271 -1.97 9.57 17.24
N TRP A 272 -2.89 9.07 16.39
CA TRP A 272 -4.10 8.39 16.83
C TRP A 272 -3.80 7.10 17.61
N THR A 273 -2.89 6.26 17.11
CA THR A 273 -2.40 5.06 17.81
C THR A 273 -1.71 5.41 19.14
N ALA A 274 -0.90 6.46 19.16
CA ALA A 274 -0.24 6.91 20.38
C ALA A 274 -1.26 7.33 21.46
N GLN A 275 -2.36 8.00 21.06
CA GLN A 275 -3.44 8.35 21.97
C GLN A 275 -4.10 7.11 22.59
N PHE A 276 -4.36 6.07 21.78
CA PHE A 276 -4.85 4.77 22.27
C PHE A 276 -3.90 4.19 23.31
N HIS A 277 -2.62 4.03 22.98
CA HIS A 277 -1.61 3.47 23.90
C HIS A 277 -1.46 4.25 25.21
N GLN A 278 -1.61 5.57 25.16
CA GLN A 278 -1.43 6.43 26.34
C GLN A 278 -2.64 6.42 27.28
N HIS A 279 -3.86 6.33 26.73
CA HIS A 279 -5.08 6.64 27.48
C HIS A 279 -6.07 5.48 27.63
N MET A 280 -5.92 4.43 26.81
CA MET A 280 -6.78 3.26 26.84
C MET A 280 -6.11 2.16 27.69
N ASN A 281 -6.83 1.63 28.67
CA ASN A 281 -6.41 0.44 29.42
C ASN A 281 -7.33 -0.76 29.10
N PRO A 282 -6.80 -1.96 28.80
CA PRO A 282 -7.61 -3.12 28.45
C PRO A 282 -8.62 -3.56 29.51
N GLN A 283 -8.31 -3.35 30.79
CA GLN A 283 -9.13 -3.81 31.89
C GLN A 283 -10.14 -2.75 32.36
N THR A 284 -9.76 -1.46 32.29
CA THR A 284 -10.58 -0.37 32.83
C THR A 284 -11.20 0.53 31.75
N GLY A 285 -10.84 0.32 30.49
CA GLY A 285 -11.23 1.17 29.37
C GLY A 285 -10.51 2.51 29.36
N TRP A 286 -11.13 3.50 28.72
CA TRP A 286 -10.61 4.85 28.57
C TRP A 286 -10.53 5.62 29.91
N GLN A 287 -9.41 6.32 30.14
CA GLN A 287 -9.19 7.14 31.34
C GLN A 287 -10.27 8.21 31.59
N ALA A 288 -10.83 8.78 30.51
CA ALA A 288 -11.91 9.76 30.59
C ALA A 288 -12.83 9.67 29.36
N PRO A 289 -14.15 9.90 29.51
CA PRO A 289 -15.09 9.80 28.40
C PRO A 289 -14.78 10.74 27.22
N HIS A 290 -14.34 11.97 27.48
CA HIS A 290 -14.03 12.93 26.41
C HIS A 290 -12.82 12.50 25.55
N LEU A 291 -11.89 11.72 26.11
CA LEU A 291 -10.76 11.18 25.35
C LEU A 291 -11.24 10.11 24.37
N ALA A 292 -12.17 9.25 24.81
CA ALA A 292 -12.79 8.24 23.95
C ALA A 292 -13.57 8.88 22.79
N THR A 293 -14.33 9.95 23.07
CA THR A 293 -15.05 10.72 22.05
C THR A 293 -14.09 11.35 21.04
N HIS A 294 -13.07 12.08 21.52
CA HIS A 294 -12.10 12.73 20.63
C HIS A 294 -11.33 11.72 19.76
N TYR A 295 -10.98 10.57 20.34
CA TYR A 295 -10.32 9.49 19.63
C TYR A 295 -11.20 8.88 18.53
N ALA A 296 -12.50 8.71 18.79
CA ALA A 296 -13.47 8.21 17.81
C ALA A 296 -13.66 9.20 16.64
N GLU A 297 -13.84 10.48 16.95
CA GLU A 297 -13.95 11.56 15.95
C GLU A 297 -12.69 11.61 15.06
N THR A 298 -11.52 11.49 15.66
CA THR A 298 -10.23 11.45 14.92
C THR A 298 -10.15 10.23 13.99
N ALA A 299 -10.70 9.08 14.41
CA ALA A 299 -10.71 7.88 13.60
C ALA A 299 -11.63 8.01 12.37
N GLU A 300 -12.80 8.62 12.53
CA GLU A 300 -13.73 8.90 11.43
C GLU A 300 -13.08 9.81 10.37
N ASP A 301 -12.42 10.88 10.81
CA ASP A 301 -11.68 11.79 9.92
C ASP A 301 -10.49 11.10 9.23
N LEU A 302 -9.85 10.14 9.91
CA LEU A 302 -8.76 9.34 9.34
C LEU A 302 -9.27 8.38 8.27
N VAL A 303 -10.39 7.70 8.50
CA VAL A 303 -10.98 6.79 7.49
C VAL A 303 -11.28 7.52 6.20
N LEU A 304 -11.84 8.72 6.27
CA LEU A 304 -12.11 9.54 5.08
C LEU A 304 -10.83 9.90 4.33
N ALA A 305 -9.80 10.36 5.04
CA ALA A 305 -8.52 10.74 4.44
C ALA A 305 -7.81 9.53 3.82
N ILE A 306 -7.81 8.38 4.49
CA ILE A 306 -7.23 7.14 3.99
C ILE A 306 -7.99 6.69 2.73
N ALA A 307 -9.32 6.70 2.75
CA ALA A 307 -10.13 6.30 1.59
C ALA A 307 -9.90 7.20 0.38
N GLU A 308 -9.78 8.52 0.61
CA GLU A 308 -9.44 9.48 -0.43
C GLU A 308 -8.07 9.18 -1.05
N GLU A 309 -7.05 8.94 -0.23
CA GLU A 309 -5.70 8.67 -0.72
C GLU A 309 -5.59 7.31 -1.44
N LEU A 310 -6.26 6.29 -0.94
CA LEU A 310 -6.25 4.95 -1.55
C LEU A 310 -7.00 4.90 -2.88
N GLY A 311 -8.03 5.73 -3.01
CA GLY A 311 -8.92 5.77 -4.16
C GLY A 311 -10.05 4.73 -4.10
N PRO A 312 -10.93 4.72 -5.13
CA PRO A 312 -12.21 4.01 -5.12
C PRO A 312 -12.12 2.48 -5.10
N ASP A 313 -10.93 1.90 -5.33
CA ASP A 313 -10.73 0.45 -5.24
C ASP A 313 -10.69 -0.06 -3.81
N TYR A 314 -10.65 0.83 -2.82
CA TYR A 314 -10.46 0.47 -1.43
C TYR A 314 -11.71 0.80 -0.62
N LEU A 315 -12.14 -0.17 0.18
CA LEU A 315 -13.19 0.00 1.18
C LEU A 315 -12.51 0.11 2.54
N VAL A 316 -12.44 1.33 3.07
CA VAL A 316 -11.87 1.60 4.39
C VAL A 316 -12.96 1.47 5.44
N GLU A 317 -12.79 0.53 6.35
CA GLU A 317 -13.67 0.24 7.46
C GLU A 317 -13.02 0.66 8.77
N LEU A 318 -13.85 0.95 9.77
CA LEU A 318 -13.43 1.37 11.10
C LEU A 318 -13.95 0.38 12.13
N ASP A 319 -13.06 -0.20 12.94
CA ASP A 319 -13.42 -0.95 14.14
C ASP A 319 -12.87 -0.26 15.39
N LEU A 320 -13.80 0.22 16.22
CA LEU A 320 -13.56 0.88 17.49
C LEU A 320 -13.97 -0.03 18.66
N TRP A 321 -13.55 -1.30 18.63
CA TRP A 321 -13.88 -2.32 19.62
C TRP A 321 -13.59 -1.86 21.07
N GLU A 322 -12.59 -1.02 21.27
CA GLU A 322 -12.15 -0.43 22.53
C GLU A 322 -13.19 0.49 23.18
N LEU A 323 -14.17 0.99 22.41
CA LEU A 323 -15.30 1.75 22.93
C LEU A 323 -16.40 0.86 23.51
N HIS A 324 -16.41 -0.43 23.16
CA HIS A 324 -17.40 -1.41 23.59
C HIS A 324 -17.03 -2.14 24.88
N LEU A 325 -15.82 -1.94 25.40
CA LEU A 325 -15.43 -2.48 26.71
C LEU A 325 -16.30 -1.84 27.80
N ARG A 326 -17.18 -2.65 28.40
CA ARG A 326 -18.07 -2.22 29.48
C ARG A 326 -17.26 -1.54 30.57
N GLN A 327 -17.55 -0.27 30.85
CA GLN A 327 -16.99 0.40 32.01
C GLN A 327 -17.39 -0.39 33.28
N PRO A 328 -16.44 -0.77 34.14
CA PRO A 328 -16.79 -1.38 35.42
C PRO A 328 -17.66 -0.38 36.20
N PRO A 329 -18.69 -0.86 36.93
CA PRO A 329 -19.58 0.00 37.68
C PRO A 329 -18.76 0.89 38.64
N ARG A 330 -18.93 2.21 38.54
CA ARG A 330 -18.31 3.15 39.46
C ARG A 330 -18.72 2.76 40.89
N ARG A 331 -17.74 2.39 41.72
CA ARG A 331 -17.98 2.23 43.16
C ARG A 331 -18.32 3.62 43.70
N ASN A 332 -19.60 3.81 44.06
CA ASN A 332 -20.09 4.98 44.78
C ASN A 332 -19.48 5.08 46.18
#